data_AF-A0A6A4IX21-F1
#
_entry.id   AF-A0A6A4IX21-F1
#
_cell.length_a   1.000
_cell.length_b   1.000
_cell.length_c   1.000
_cell.angle_alpha   90.00
_cell.angle_beta   90.00
_cell.angle_gamma   90.00
#
_symmetry.space_group_name_H-M   'P 1'
#
loop_
_entity.id
_entity.type
_entity.pdbx_description
1 polymer ?
#
loop_
_entity_poly.entity_id
_entity_poly.type
_entity_poly.pdbx_seq_one_letter_code
_entity_poly.pdbx_strand_id
1 'polypeptide(L)'
;MPLQTEFIDLRNDRTLQLKFNDVPLNTFWIDIAAEYPQLSKKAIDILLQFSTSWMCEHGFSTLATMKTKKRQRMLESTLEDDMRVCLSQLPPRIPEICRKHQGQISH
;
A
#
# COMPACT_ATOMS: atom_id res chain seq x y z
N MET A 1 -8.37 27.99 8.14
CA MET A 1 -9.75 28.01 8.69
C MET A 1 -9.77 27.07 9.90
N PRO A 2 -10.56 27.29 10.97
CA PRO A 2 -10.65 26.32 12.06
C PRO A 2 -11.21 24.98 11.57
N LEU A 3 -10.73 23.86 12.11
CA LEU A 3 -11.12 22.51 11.67
C LEU A 3 -12.63 22.27 11.71
N GLN A 4 -13.32 22.79 12.73
CA GLN A 4 -14.78 22.67 12.83
C GLN A 4 -15.50 23.40 11.68
N THR A 5 -14.99 24.57 11.28
CA THR A 5 -15.54 25.34 10.16
C THR A 5 -15.29 24.60 8.83
N GLU A 6 -14.09 24.06 8.61
CA GLU A 6 -13.78 23.22 7.43
C GLU A 6 -14.75 22.04 7.31
N PHE A 7 -15.03 21.39 8.44
CA PHE A 7 -15.95 20.26 8.48
C PHE A 7 -17.41 20.66 8.22
N ILE A 8 -17.87 21.77 8.78
CA ILE A 8 -19.23 22.29 8.53
C ILE A 8 -19.40 22.67 7.06
N ASP A 9 -18.43 23.38 6.50
CA ASP A 9 -18.45 23.82 5.10
C ASP A 9 -18.44 22.62 4.15
N LEU A 10 -17.54 21.65 4.36
CA LEU A 10 -17.50 20.41 3.58
C LEU A 10 -18.84 19.67 3.64
N ARG A 11 -19.45 19.58 4.83
CA ARG A 11 -20.72 18.85 5.03
C ARG A 11 -21.92 19.58 4.44
N ASN A 12 -21.81 20.87 4.13
CA ASN A 12 -22.85 21.64 3.45
C ASN A 12 -22.66 21.68 1.92
N ASP A 13 -21.48 21.35 1.41
CA ASP A 13 -21.22 21.28 -0.02
C ASP A 13 -21.75 19.96 -0.63
N ARG A 14 -22.82 20.07 -1.43
CA ARG A 14 -23.44 18.91 -2.09
C ARG A 14 -22.57 18.32 -3.19
N THR A 15 -21.75 19.13 -3.86
CA THR A 15 -20.84 18.67 -4.93
C THR A 15 -19.75 17.80 -4.32
N LEU A 16 -19.17 18.23 -3.21
CA LEU A 16 -18.16 17.46 -2.49
C LEU A 16 -18.75 16.19 -1.87
N GLN A 17 -20.00 16.21 -1.39
CA GLN A 17 -20.68 14.98 -0.97
C GLN A 17 -20.88 13.97 -2.10
N LEU A 18 -21.27 14.44 -3.29
CA LEU A 18 -21.39 13.56 -4.45
C LEU A 18 -20.02 12.98 -4.83
N LYS A 19 -18.99 13.83 -4.92
CA LYS A 19 -17.63 13.41 -5.22
C LYS A 19 -17.08 12.41 -4.20
N PHE A 20 -17.36 12.59 -2.92
CA PHE A 20 -16.98 11.67 -1.85
C PHE A 20 -17.50 10.25 -2.07
N ASN A 21 -18.68 10.09 -2.67
CA ASN A 21 -19.26 8.78 -2.96
C ASN A 21 -18.83 8.21 -4.32
N ASP A 22 -18.32 9.05 -5.22
CA ASP A 22 -17.96 8.68 -6.59
C ASP A 22 -16.49 8.23 -6.71
N VAL A 23 -15.60 8.81 -5.91
CA VAL A 23 -14.15 8.54 -6.00
C VAL A 23 -13.62 7.80 -4.76
N PRO A 24 -12.52 7.05 -4.88
CA PRO A 24 -11.85 6.46 -3.72
C PRO A 24 -11.47 7.49 -2.66
N LEU A 25 -11.57 7.10 -1.38
CA LEU A 25 -11.32 7.98 -0.23
C LEU A 25 -9.97 8.69 -0.29
N ASN A 26 -8.89 7.98 -0.63
CA ASN A 26 -7.56 8.55 -0.75
C ASN A 26 -7.50 9.65 -1.83
N THR A 27 -8.12 9.41 -2.99
CA THR A 27 -8.19 10.39 -4.08
C THR A 27 -9.01 11.60 -3.66
N PHE A 28 -10.15 11.39 -3.01
CA PHE A 28 -11.01 12.48 -2.53
C PHE A 28 -10.25 13.44 -1.61
N TRP A 29 -9.61 12.93 -0.56
CA TRP A 29 -8.91 13.77 0.42
C TRP A 29 -7.66 14.45 -0.15
N ILE A 30 -7.01 13.86 -1.16
CA ILE A 30 -5.90 14.51 -1.87
C ILE A 30 -6.43 15.69 -2.70
N ASP A 31 -7.53 15.48 -3.44
CA ASP A 31 -8.09 16.50 -4.32
C ASP A 31 -8.54 17.77 -3.59
N ILE A 32 -9.08 17.62 -2.38
CA ILE A 32 -9.61 18.75 -1.59
C ILE A 32 -8.59 19.31 -0.59
N ALA A 33 -7.36 18.78 -0.55
CA ALA A 33 -6.35 19.15 0.44
C ALA A 33 -5.93 20.63 0.39
N ALA A 34 -6.03 21.26 -0.78
CA ALA A 34 -5.73 22.69 -0.91
C ALA A 34 -6.81 23.57 -0.26
N GLU A 35 -8.07 23.15 -0.33
CA GLU A 35 -9.23 23.91 0.15
C GLU A 35 -9.55 23.60 1.63
N TYR A 36 -9.35 22.34 2.04
CA TYR A 36 -9.59 21.85 3.40
C TYR A 36 -8.32 21.19 3.98
N PRO A 37 -7.23 21.94 4.20
CA PRO A 37 -5.92 21.38 4.52
C PRO A 37 -5.88 20.66 5.87
N GLN A 38 -6.56 21.17 6.89
CA GLN A 38 -6.51 20.59 8.24
C GLN A 38 -7.34 19.32 8.31
N LEU A 39 -8.51 19.33 7.68
CA LEU A 39 -9.40 18.17 7.61
C LEU A 39 -8.81 17.06 6.75
N SER A 40 -8.29 17.40 5.57
CA SER A 40 -7.67 16.44 4.65
C SER A 40 -6.44 15.80 5.28
N LYS A 41 -5.60 16.57 5.96
CA LYS A 41 -4.45 16.02 6.69
C LYS A 41 -4.87 14.97 7.71
N LYS A 42 -5.87 15.27 8.56
CA LYS A 42 -6.36 14.30 9.56
C LYS A 42 -6.94 13.04 8.92
N ALA A 43 -7.71 13.20 7.84
CA ALA A 43 -8.28 12.06 7.15
C ALA A 43 -7.19 11.17 6.52
N ILE A 44 -6.19 11.78 5.88
CA ILE A 44 -5.03 11.08 5.31
C ILE A 44 -4.24 10.37 6.41
N ASP A 45 -3.98 11.01 7.55
CA ASP A 45 -3.27 10.38 8.68
C ASP A 45 -3.98 9.11 9.16
N ILE A 46 -5.32 9.14 9.28
CA ILE A 46 -6.13 7.97 9.68
C ILE A 46 -6.07 6.87 8.60
N LEU A 47 -6.21 7.24 7.33
CA LEU A 47 -6.14 6.28 6.22
C LEU A 47 -4.76 5.63 6.11
N LEU A 48 -3.70 6.41 6.32
CA LEU A 48 -2.32 5.91 6.31
C LEU A 48 -2.07 4.93 7.44
N GLN A 49 -2.50 5.23 8.67
CA GLN A 49 -2.36 4.33 9.83
C GLN A 49 -2.91 2.93 9.55
N PHE A 50 -4.07 2.85 8.89
CA PHE A 50 -4.66 1.57 8.52
C PHE A 50 -3.79 0.81 7.52
N SER A 51 -3.37 1.50 6.45
CA SER A 51 -2.54 0.88 5.41
C SER A 51 -1.18 0.41 5.95
N THR A 52 -0.56 1.16 6.85
CA THR A 52 0.75 0.83 7.40
C THR A 52 0.67 -0.30 8.42
N SER A 53 -0.34 -0.34 9.30
CA SER A 53 -0.54 -1.47 10.21
C SER A 53 -0.75 -2.77 9.45
N TRP A 54 -1.64 -2.74 8.45
CA TRP A 54 -1.93 -3.92 7.63
C TRP A 54 -0.67 -4.38 6.86
N MET A 55 0.08 -3.47 6.25
CA MET A 55 1.33 -3.82 5.56
C MET A 55 2.37 -4.42 6.51
N CYS A 56 2.50 -3.88 7.73
CA CYS A 56 3.38 -4.44 8.75
C CYS A 56 2.96 -5.86 9.14
N GLU A 57 1.68 -6.08 9.46
CA GLU A 57 1.13 -7.40 9.80
C GLU A 57 1.30 -8.40 8.66
N HIS A 58 1.07 -7.97 7.42
CA HIS A 58 1.28 -8.79 6.24
C HIS A 58 2.77 -9.14 6.04
N GLY A 59 3.66 -8.18 6.24
CA GLY A 59 5.11 -8.36 6.25
C GLY A 59 5.58 -9.40 7.26
N PHE A 60 5.13 -9.27 8.50
CA PHE A 60 5.46 -10.22 9.58
C PHE A 60 4.86 -11.61 9.33
N SER A 61 3.63 -11.69 8.83
CA SER A 61 2.99 -12.97 8.48
C SER A 61 3.75 -13.70 7.37
N THR A 62 4.21 -12.94 6.36
CA THR A 62 5.04 -13.45 5.28
C THR A 62 6.37 -13.97 5.82
N LEU A 63 7.04 -13.20 6.68
CA LEU A 63 8.27 -13.63 7.36
C LEU A 63 8.08 -14.94 8.12
N ALA A 64 7.02 -15.03 8.91
CA ALA A 64 6.70 -16.20 9.71
C ALA A 64 6.46 -17.42 8.82
N THR A 65 5.75 -17.26 7.70
CA THR A 65 5.49 -18.33 6.72
C THR A 65 6.77 -18.81 6.05
N MET A 66 7.65 -17.89 5.66
CA MET A 66 8.94 -18.23 5.06
C MET A 66 9.85 -18.95 6.04
N LYS A 67 9.93 -18.48 7.29
CA LYS A 67 10.75 -19.07 8.35
C LYS A 67 10.28 -20.47 8.76
N THR A 68 8.96 -20.70 8.75
CA THR A 68 8.37 -22.02 9.08
C THR A 68 8.52 -23.04 7.95
N LYS A 69 8.44 -22.63 6.67
CA LYS A 69 8.66 -23.52 5.51
C LYS A 69 10.16 -23.77 5.21
N LYS A 70 11.05 -22.81 5.46
CA LYS A 70 12.51 -22.92 5.17
C LYS A 70 13.34 -23.49 6.32
N ARG A 71 12.92 -24.63 6.89
CA ARG A 71 13.83 -25.47 7.69
C ARG A 71 14.92 -26.17 6.85
N GLN A 72 14.94 -26.02 5.52
CA GLN A 72 15.78 -26.84 4.65
C GLN A 72 16.76 -26.11 3.73
N ARG A 73 16.84 -24.77 3.74
CA ARG A 73 17.93 -23.94 3.19
C ARG A 73 17.38 -22.53 3.01
N MET A 74 17.93 -21.54 3.70
CA MET A 74 18.33 -20.28 3.09
C MET A 74 19.26 -19.50 4.01
N LEU A 75 20.31 -18.99 3.40
CA LEU A 75 21.27 -18.04 3.92
C LEU A 75 20.51 -16.73 4.25
N GLU A 76 20.90 -16.05 5.32
CA GLU A 76 20.34 -14.76 5.75
C GLU A 76 20.32 -13.70 4.62
N SER A 77 21.21 -13.83 3.63
CA SER A 77 21.37 -12.90 2.51
C SER A 77 20.25 -12.89 1.46
N THR A 78 19.41 -13.92 1.37
CA THR A 78 18.32 -14.02 0.36
C THR A 78 16.93 -13.78 0.93
N LEU A 79 16.82 -13.57 2.24
CA LEU A 79 15.55 -13.35 2.92
C LEU A 79 14.88 -12.05 2.47
N GLU A 80 15.66 -10.97 2.37
CA GLU A 80 15.17 -9.65 1.96
C GLU A 80 14.61 -9.69 0.52
N ASP A 81 15.33 -10.35 -0.40
CA ASP A 81 14.92 -10.49 -1.79
C ASP A 81 13.60 -11.27 -1.92
N ASP A 82 13.47 -12.39 -1.21
CA ASP A 82 12.23 -13.17 -1.20
C ASP A 82 11.05 -12.38 -0.60
N MET A 83 11.28 -11.67 0.51
CA MET A 83 10.24 -10.84 1.13
C MET A 83 9.82 -9.71 0.19
N ARG A 84 10.76 -9.09 -0.52
CA ARG A 84 10.49 -8.07 -1.54
C ARG A 84 9.59 -8.61 -2.64
N VAL A 85 9.83 -9.84 -3.11
CA VAL A 85 8.98 -10.49 -4.12
C VAL A 85 7.60 -10.80 -3.54
N CYS A 86 7.51 -11.37 -2.34
CA CYS A 86 6.24 -11.76 -1.72
C CYS A 86 5.34 -10.57 -1.36
N LEU A 87 5.92 -9.45 -0.94
CA LEU A 87 5.18 -8.24 -0.54
C LEU A 87 4.91 -7.29 -1.72
N SER A 88 5.50 -7.55 -2.89
CA SER A 88 5.30 -6.74 -4.08
C SER A 88 3.88 -6.88 -4.62
N GLN A 89 3.20 -5.74 -4.81
CA GLN A 89 1.96 -5.66 -5.58
C GLN A 89 2.20 -5.48 -7.09
N LEU A 90 3.47 -5.28 -7.50
CA LEU A 90 3.83 -5.16 -8.91
C LEU A 90 3.84 -6.54 -9.57
N PRO A 91 3.22 -6.70 -10.75
CA PRO A 91 3.26 -7.96 -11.46
C PRO A 91 4.69 -8.28 -11.92
N PRO A 92 5.17 -9.52 -11.74
CA PRO A 92 6.50 -9.90 -12.18
C PRO A 92 6.59 -9.83 -13.71
N ARG A 93 7.69 -9.27 -14.22
CA ARG A 93 7.99 -9.24 -15.67
C ARG A 93 8.52 -10.60 -16.14
N ILE A 94 7.69 -11.64 -16.01
CA ILE A 94 8.06 -13.03 -16.31
C ILE A 94 8.71 -13.19 -17.69
N PRO A 95 8.22 -12.58 -18.80
CA PRO A 95 8.87 -12.70 -20.10
C PRO A 95 10.31 -12.19 -20.13
N GLU A 96 10.62 -11.16 -19.35
CA GLU A 96 11.98 -10.60 -19.28
C GLU A 96 12.90 -11.45 -18.41
N ILE A 97 12.36 -12.00 -17.32
CA ILE A 97 13.06 -12.95 -16.44
C ILE A 97 13.44 -14.20 -17.24
N CYS A 98 12.49 -14.77 -17.99
CA CYS A 98 12.72 -15.95 -18.82
C CYS A 98 13.78 -15.72 -19.90
N ARG A 99 13.83 -14.53 -20.51
CA ARG A 99 14.87 -14.19 -21.51
C ARG A 99 16.28 -14.10 -20.92
N LYS A 100 16.41 -13.65 -19.67
CA LYS A 100 17.71 -13.52 -18.97
C LYS A 100 18.15 -14.82 -18.30
N HIS A 101 17.25 -15.77 -18.13
CA HIS A 101 17.54 -17.06 -17.53
C HIS A 101 18.16 -18.00 -18.57
N GLN A 102 19.44 -18.35 -18.44
CA GLN A 102 20.03 -19.44 -19.20
C GLN A 102 19.45 -20.76 -18.71
N GLY A 103 18.71 -21.45 -19.58
CA GLY A 103 18.22 -22.80 -19.30
C GLY A 103 19.40 -23.71 -18.98
N GLN A 104 19.37 -24.33 -17.79
CA GLN A 104 20.32 -25.38 -17.43
C GLN A 104 20.05 -26.56 -18.36
N ILE A 105 20.98 -26.83 -19.27
CA ILE A 105 20.91 -28.00 -20.14
C ILE A 105 21.14 -29.21 -19.23
N SER A 106 20.12 -30.04 -19.05
CA SER A 106 20.30 -31.33 -18.36
C SER A 106 21.14 -32.23 -19.25
N HIS A 107 22.20 -32.82 -18.68
CA HIS A 107 23.06 -33.81 -19.33
C HIS A 107 22.43 -35.20 -19.33
#